data_AF-A0A7Y3LHM9-F1
#
_entry.id   AF-A0A7Y3LHM9-F1
#
_cell.length_a   1.000
_cell.length_b   1.000
_cell.length_c   1.000
_cell.angle_alpha   90.00
_cell.angle_beta   90.00
_cell.angle_gamma   90.00
#
_symmetry.space_group_name_H-M   'P 1'
#
loop_
_entity.id
_entity.type
_entity.pdbx_description
1 polymer ?
#
loop_
_entity_poly.entity_id
_entity_poly.type
_entity_poly.pdbx_seq_one_letter_code
_entity_poly.pdbx_strand_id
1 'polypeptide(L)'
;LNLTCEFGDFDISYAPSGTTGYDDLSRAAHTILIGDVSARVADLADIIRSKRAAGRPKDIAVLPALYEYAKTLGSDASHGVDPSDPAEPTVDGHVRPGSPRFHRRRK
;
A
#
# COMPACT_ATOMS: atom_id res chain seq x y z
N LEU A 1 -3.96 14.68 -6.25
CA LEU A 1 -4.83 15.30 -5.23
C LEU A 1 -3.99 15.31 -3.98
N ASN A 2 -3.63 16.49 -3.51
CA ASN A 2 -2.73 16.62 -2.36
C ASN A 2 -3.62 17.06 -1.21
N LEU A 3 -3.71 16.22 -0.20
CA LEU A 3 -4.34 16.53 1.07
C LEU A 3 -3.27 17.04 2.01
N THR A 4 -3.67 17.67 3.11
CA THR A 4 -2.76 18.07 4.17
C THR A 4 -3.29 17.56 5.50
N CYS A 5 -2.38 17.16 6.38
CA CYS A 5 -2.64 16.86 7.78
C CYS A 5 -1.78 17.77 8.66
N GLU A 6 -1.93 17.66 9.98
CA GLU A 6 -1.10 18.42 10.94
C GLU A 6 0.41 18.12 10.80
N PHE A 7 0.77 17.02 10.13
CA PHE A 7 2.14 16.58 9.90
C PHE A 7 2.65 16.85 8.46
N GLY A 8 1.87 17.51 7.60
CA GLY A 8 2.29 17.90 6.24
C GLY A 8 1.41 17.34 5.13
N ASP A 9 1.98 17.21 3.92
CA ASP A 9 1.26 16.78 2.72
C ASP A 9 0.97 15.27 2.73
N PHE A 10 -0.23 14.90 2.29
CA PHE A 10 -0.70 13.52 2.19
C PHE A 10 -1.37 13.29 0.84
N ASP A 11 -0.79 12.41 0.02
CA ASP A 11 -1.29 12.14 -1.33
C ASP A 11 -2.16 10.88 -1.37
N ILE A 12 -3.31 10.97 -2.04
CA ILE A 12 -4.16 9.81 -2.35
C ILE A 12 -4.22 9.62 -3.87
N SER A 13 -3.96 8.39 -4.30
CA SER A 13 -4.03 7.97 -5.72
C SER A 13 -4.86 6.70 -5.86
N TYR A 14 -5.94 6.77 -6.64
CA TYR A 14 -6.82 5.62 -6.88
C TYR A 14 -6.22 4.60 -7.85
N ALA A 15 -5.60 5.09 -8.93
CA ALA A 15 -4.94 4.28 -9.95
C ALA A 15 -3.60 4.91 -10.30
N PRO A 16 -2.53 4.59 -9.55
CA PRO A 16 -1.19 5.01 -9.91
C PRO A 16 -0.84 4.60 -11.35
N SER A 17 -0.10 5.45 -12.07
CA SER A 17 0.32 5.17 -13.45
C SER A 17 0.96 3.79 -13.56
N GLY A 18 0.62 3.01 -14.58
CA GLY A 18 1.20 1.66 -14.76
C GLY A 18 0.67 0.60 -13.80
N THR A 19 -0.40 0.87 -13.07
CA THR A 19 -1.12 -0.10 -12.22
C THR A 19 -2.60 -0.14 -12.61
N THR A 20 -3.35 -1.16 -12.18
CA THR A 20 -4.82 -1.17 -12.33
C THR A 20 -5.55 -0.70 -11.06
N GLY A 21 -4.82 -0.21 -10.06
CA GLY A 21 -5.37 0.34 -8.82
C GLY A 21 -4.89 -0.39 -7.57
N TYR A 22 -5.59 -0.17 -6.45
CA TYR A 22 -5.23 -0.75 -5.15
C TYR A 22 -5.15 -2.27 -5.18
N ASP A 23 -6.12 -2.95 -5.80
CA ASP A 23 -6.19 -4.42 -5.85
C ASP A 23 -5.04 -5.08 -6.62
N ASP A 24 -4.35 -4.33 -7.48
CA ASP A 24 -3.14 -4.78 -8.18
C ASP A 24 -1.93 -4.70 -7.23
N LEU A 25 -1.77 -3.57 -6.56
CA LEU A 25 -0.67 -3.33 -5.61
C LEU A 25 -0.79 -4.17 -4.32
N SER A 26 -2.00 -4.43 -3.85
CA SER A 26 -2.23 -5.13 -2.59
C SER A 26 -1.89 -6.62 -2.65
N ARG A 27 -1.74 -7.20 -3.84
CA ARG A 27 -1.44 -8.63 -4.01
C ARG A 27 -0.03 -9.01 -3.57
N ALA A 28 0.93 -8.11 -3.79
CA ALA A 28 2.33 -8.31 -3.43
C ALA A 28 2.78 -7.38 -2.29
N ALA A 29 1.84 -6.65 -1.68
CA ALA A 29 2.17 -5.69 -0.63
C ALA A 29 2.63 -6.39 0.66
N HIS A 30 3.71 -5.86 1.23
CA HIS A 30 4.33 -6.28 2.48
C HIS A 30 3.70 -5.54 3.65
N THR A 31 3.49 -6.22 4.78
CA THR A 31 3.09 -5.58 6.02
C THR A 31 4.34 -5.19 6.80
N ILE A 32 4.46 -3.91 7.17
CA ILE A 32 5.54 -3.41 8.01
C ILE A 32 4.98 -2.71 9.24
N LEU A 33 5.68 -2.80 10.36
CA LEU A 33 5.33 -2.08 11.59
C LEU A 33 6.04 -0.72 11.59
N ILE A 34 5.27 0.36 11.64
CA ILE A 34 5.75 1.74 11.76
C ILE A 34 5.29 2.28 13.12
N GLY A 35 6.19 2.28 14.10
CA GLY A 35 5.82 2.56 15.48
C GLY A 35 4.89 1.48 16.03
N ASP A 36 3.66 1.86 16.35
CA ASP A 36 2.58 0.98 16.81
C ASP A 36 1.55 0.66 15.71
N VAL A 37 1.79 1.11 14.47
CA VAL A 37 0.86 0.94 13.34
C VAL A 37 1.39 -0.06 12.33
N SER A 38 0.62 -1.11 12.04
CA SER A 38 0.88 -2.00 10.91
C SER A 38 0.40 -1.35 9.60
N ALA A 39 1.32 -1.16 8.66
CA ALA A 39 1.06 -0.53 7.36
C ALA A 39 1.38 -1.49 6.21
N ARG A 40 0.49 -1.55 5.21
CA ARG A 40 0.74 -2.28 3.97
C ARG A 40 1.50 -1.41 2.97
N VAL A 41 2.63 -1.91 2.48
CA VAL A 41 3.53 -1.22 1.56
C VAL A 41 3.65 -2.03 0.28
N ALA A 42 3.44 -1.37 -0.87
CA ALA A 42 3.54 -2.02 -2.16
C ALA A 42 4.93 -2.64 -2.41
N ASP A 43 4.98 -3.71 -3.18
CA ASP A 43 6.24 -4.35 -3.56
C ASP A 43 7.15 -3.39 -4.32
N LEU A 44 8.47 -3.56 -4.17
CA LEU A 44 9.46 -2.74 -4.87
C LEU A 44 9.29 -2.81 -6.39
N ALA A 45 8.97 -3.98 -6.95
CA ALA A 45 8.73 -4.15 -8.38
C ALA A 45 7.52 -3.33 -8.85
N ASP A 46 6.46 -3.28 -8.04
CA ASP A 46 5.26 -2.50 -8.33
C ASP A 46 5.52 -0.98 -8.24
N ILE A 47 6.32 -0.55 -7.26
CA ILE A 47 6.76 0.84 -7.13
C ILE A 47 7.57 1.25 -8.36
N ILE A 48 8.54 0.43 -8.77
CA ILE A 48 9.36 0.66 -9.96
C ILE A 48 8.49 0.73 -11.22
N ARG A 49 7.53 -0.19 -11.38
CA ARG A 49 6.57 -0.20 -12.50
C ARG A 49 5.82 1.12 -12.55
N SER A 50 5.32 1.57 -11.41
CA SER A 50 4.52 2.79 -11.29
C SER A 50 5.33 4.06 -11.63
N LYS A 51 6.54 4.17 -11.07
CA LYS A 51 7.45 5.30 -11.31
C LYS A 51 7.90 5.40 -12.76
N ARG A 52 8.21 4.27 -13.39
CA ARG A 52 8.55 4.21 -14.82
C ARG A 52 7.38 4.67 -15.68
N ALA A 53 6.16 4.23 -15.38
CA ALA A 53 4.97 4.60 -16.13
C ALA A 53 4.56 6.07 -15.92
N ALA A 54 4.80 6.64 -14.74
CA ALA A 54 4.52 8.05 -14.47
C ALA A 54 5.43 9.00 -15.26
N GLY A 55 6.70 8.62 -15.47
CA GLY A 55 7.61 9.31 -16.39
C GLY A 55 7.94 10.77 -16.07
N ARG A 56 7.64 11.25 -14.85
CA ARG A 56 7.97 12.63 -14.46
C ARG A 56 9.48 12.76 -14.26
N PRO A 57 10.10 13.93 -14.50
CA PRO A 57 11.54 14.12 -14.34
C PRO A 57 12.08 13.64 -12.98
N LYS A 58 11.34 13.90 -11.90
CA LYS A 58 11.68 13.43 -10.55
C LYS A 58 11.55 11.91 -10.37
N ASP A 59 10.57 11.29 -11.03
CA ASP A 59 10.35 9.84 -10.93
C ASP A 59 11.45 9.10 -11.72
N ILE A 60 11.83 9.60 -12.90
CA ILE A 60 12.93 9.06 -13.73
C ILE A 60 14.27 9.12 -12.98
N ALA A 61 14.57 10.22 -12.30
CA ALA A 61 15.83 10.41 -11.59
C ALA A 61 16.07 9.38 -10.46
N VAL A 62 14.99 8.86 -9.86
CA VAL A 62 15.07 7.90 -8.74
C VAL A 62 15.16 6.45 -9.23
N LEU A 63 14.74 6.14 -10.45
CA LEU A 63 14.71 4.77 -10.99
C LEU A 63 16.06 4.03 -10.91
N PRO A 64 17.22 4.63 -11.22
CA PRO A 64 18.51 3.92 -11.14
C PRO A 64 18.79 3.38 -9.73
N ALA A 65 18.54 4.18 -8.69
CA ALA A 65 18.75 3.77 -7.30
C ALA A 65 17.83 2.61 -6.90
N LEU A 66 16.57 2.64 -7.33
CA LEU A 66 15.62 1.55 -7.06
C LEU A 66 16.02 0.25 -7.77
N TYR A 67 16.55 0.33 -9.01
CA TYR A 67 17.05 -0.84 -9.71
C TYR A 67 18.27 -1.46 -9.03
N GLU A 68 19.20 -0.64 -8.53
CA GLU A 68 20.35 -1.16 -7.78
C GLU A 68 19.90 -1.85 -6.49
N TYR A 69 18.96 -1.25 -5.74
CA TYR A 69 18.43 -1.89 -4.54
C TYR A 69 17.67 -3.20 -4.82
N ALA A 70 16.94 -3.28 -5.92
CA ALA A 70 16.28 -4.52 -6.33
C ALA A 70 17.29 -5.64 -6.63
N LYS A 71 18.46 -5.29 -7.21
CA LYS A 71 19.54 -6.27 -7.45
C LYS A 71 20.14 -6.77 -6.15
N THR A 72 20.35 -5.90 -5.15
CA THR A 72 20.92 -6.32 -3.86
C THR A 72 20.00 -7.29 -3.12
N LEU A 73 18.69 -7.06 -3.14
CA LEU A 73 17.70 -7.98 -2.57
C LEU A 73 17.69 -9.34 -3.28
N GLY A 74 17.90 -9.37 -4.60
CA GLY A 74 18.00 -10.62 -5.36
C GLY A 74 19.23 -11.47 -5.01
N SER A 75 20.31 -10.84 -4.54
CA SER A 75 21.49 -11.52 -3.99
C SER A 75 21.32 -11.97 -2.53
N ASP A 76 20.40 -11.35 -1.79
CA ASP A 76 20.16 -11.60 -0.35
C ASP A 76 18.99 -12.57 -0.08
N ALA A 77 18.36 -13.14 -1.11
CA ALA A 77 17.21 -14.06 -1.04
C ALA A 77 17.45 -15.39 -0.30
N SER A 78 18.56 -15.53 0.44
CA SER A 78 18.80 -16.59 1.42
C SER A 78 18.47 -16.19 2.87
N HIS A 79 18.09 -14.94 3.17
CA HIS A 79 17.80 -14.50 4.53
C HIS A 79 16.46 -13.77 4.66
N GLY A 80 15.44 -14.50 5.13
CA GLY A 80 14.36 -13.91 5.92
C GLY A 80 12.94 -13.94 5.34
N VAL A 81 12.43 -15.10 4.95
CA VAL A 81 10.99 -15.37 5.11
C VAL A 81 10.85 -16.07 6.46
N ASP A 82 10.34 -15.37 7.47
CA ASP A 82 9.98 -16.00 8.74
C ASP A 82 8.72 -16.85 8.51
N PRO A 83 8.77 -18.18 8.66
CA PRO A 83 7.61 -19.06 8.47
C PRO A 83 6.55 -18.92 9.58
N SER A 84 6.73 -18.01 10.54
CA SER A 84 5.76 -17.74 11.60
C SER A 84 4.71 -16.69 11.27
N ASP A 85 4.74 -16.07 10.07
CA ASP A 85 3.67 -15.17 9.63
C ASP A 85 2.41 -16.02 9.32
N PRO A 86 1.42 -16.08 10.24
CA PRO A 86 0.25 -16.91 10.00
C PRO A 86 -0.57 -16.19 8.95
N ALA A 87 -0.79 -16.87 7.83
CA ALA A 87 -1.68 -16.46 6.75
C ALA A 87 -2.89 -15.67 7.28
N GLU A 88 -3.14 -14.48 6.70
CA GLU A 88 -4.29 -13.65 7.08
C GLU A 88 -5.57 -14.51 7.15
N PRO A 89 -6.39 -14.32 8.19
CA PRO A 89 -7.61 -15.09 8.35
C PRO A 89 -8.55 -14.81 7.18
N THR A 90 -9.05 -15.89 6.58
CA THR A 90 -10.17 -15.87 5.64
C THR A 90 -11.31 -15.04 6.24
N VAL A 91 -11.57 -13.87 5.66
CA VAL A 91 -12.75 -13.06 5.99
C VAL A 91 -13.98 -13.69 5.34
N ASP A 92 -14.46 -14.75 5.99
CA ASP A 92 -15.72 -15.40 5.68
C ASP A 92 -16.88 -14.57 6.24
N GLY A 93 -17.79 -14.15 5.36
CA GLY A 93 -19.20 -14.07 5.71
C GLY A 93 -19.74 -12.79 6.35
N HIS A 94 -20.72 -12.24 5.63
CA HIS A 94 -21.98 -11.71 6.17
C HIS A 94 -22.07 -10.23 6.56
N VAL A 95 -22.54 -9.42 5.60
CA VAL A 95 -23.27 -8.18 5.91
C VAL A 95 -24.73 -8.35 5.51
N ARG A 96 -25.64 -8.34 6.51
CA ARG A 96 -27.07 -8.04 6.37
C ARG A 96 -27.53 -7.18 7.56
N PRO A 97 -28.61 -6.39 7.39
CA PRO A 97 -28.61 -4.96 7.74
C PRO A 97 -29.38 -4.64 9.03
N GLY A 98 -29.02 -3.54 9.69
CA GLY A 98 -29.77 -2.99 10.82
C GLY A 98 -29.71 -1.46 10.87
N SER A 99 -30.78 -0.80 10.43
CA SER A 99 -30.95 0.65 10.54
C SER A 99 -31.13 1.09 12.00
N PRO A 100 -30.54 2.22 12.45
CA PRO A 100 -30.94 2.84 13.71
C PRO A 100 -32.14 3.78 13.49
N ARG A 101 -33.21 3.54 14.26
CA ARG A 101 -34.42 4.37 14.30
C ARG A 101 -34.14 5.72 14.95
N PHE A 102 -34.33 6.81 14.22
CA PHE A 102 -34.37 8.16 14.80
C PHE A 102 -35.55 8.30 15.77
N HIS A 103 -35.26 8.55 17.05
CA HIS A 103 -36.27 8.95 18.03
C HIS A 103 -36.28 10.48 18.17
N ARG A 104 -37.46 11.05 17.93
CA ARG A 104 -37.80 12.47 18.10
C ARG A 104 -37.43 12.97 19.51
N ARG A 105 -36.77 14.12 19.59
CA ARG A 105 -36.81 15.01 20.78
C ARG A 105 -37.63 16.24 20.42
N ARG A 106 -38.76 16.42 21.10
CA ARG A 106 -39.50 17.69 21.14
C ARG A 106 -38.79 18.66 22.09
N LYS A 107 -38.72 19.92 21.71
CA LYS A 107 -39.17 21.05 22.53
C LYS A 107 -39.95 21.99 21.65
#